data_AF-A0A951DQ51-F1
#
_entry.id   AF-A0A951DQ51-F1
#
_cell.length_a   1.000
_cell.length_b   1.000
_cell.length_c   1.000
_cell.angle_alpha   90.00
_cell.angle_beta   90.00
_cell.angle_gamma   90.00
#
_symmetry.space_group_name_H-M   'P 1'
#
loop_
_entity.id
_entity.type
_entity.pdbx_description
1 polymer ?
#
loop_
_entity_poly.entity_id
_entity_poly.type
_entity_poly.pdbx_seq_one_letter_code
_entity_poly.pdbx_strand_id
1 'polypeptide(L)' 'MFDKTVLPNGLRIVSNSLPHTRSVSISIFIGAGSRYETDELAGVSHF' A
#
# COMPACT_ATOMS: atom_id res chain seq x y z
N MET A 1 -0.20 17.89 7.27
CA MET A 1 -0.03 17.91 5.81
C MET A 1 0.76 16.67 5.44
N PHE A 2 0.52 16.04 4.28
CA PHE A 2 1.29 14.90 3.82
C PHE A 2 1.82 15.18 2.41
N ASP A 3 2.93 14.56 2.08
CA ASP A 3 3.52 14.60 0.75
C ASP A 3 3.04 13.40 -0.07
N LYS A 4 2.72 13.66 -1.34
CA LYS A 4 2.34 12.64 -2.29
C LYS A 4 3.31 12.64 -3.46
N THR A 5 3.95 11.49 -3.69
CA THR A 5 4.87 11.28 -4.81
C THR A 5 4.33 10.17 -5.71
N VAL A 6 4.38 10.36 -7.02
CA VAL A 6 4.11 9.31 -8.02
C VAL A 6 5.43 9.01 -8.71
N LEU A 7 5.89 7.76 -8.61
CA LEU A 7 7.13 7.31 -9.26
C LEU A 7 6.90 7.03 -10.76
N PRO A 8 7.97 6.97 -11.59
CA PRO A 8 7.85 6.69 -13.02
C PRO A 8 7.14 5.37 -13.37
N ASN A 9 7.17 4.39 -12.47
CA ASN A 9 6.47 3.10 -12.63
C ASN A 9 5.00 3.14 -12.16
N GLY A 10 4.49 4.31 -11.75
CA GLY A 10 3.12 4.48 -11.27
C GLY A 10 2.90 4.19 -9.77
N LEU A 11 3.93 3.76 -9.02
CA LEU A 11 3.81 3.57 -7.57
C LEU A 11 3.55 4.92 -6.88
N ARG A 12 2.58 4.92 -5.97
CA ARG A 12 2.17 6.10 -5.20
C ARG A 12 2.71 5.99 -3.79
N ILE A 13 3.45 7.01 -3.36
CA ILE A 13 3.98 7.13 -2.00
C ILE A 13 3.24 8.27 -1.32
N VAL A 14 2.71 7.99 -0.13
CA VAL A 14 2.16 8.99 0.78
C VAL A 14 3.03 8.97 2.02
N SER A 15 3.64 10.11 2.35
CA SER A 15 4.56 10.23 3.48
C SER A 15 4.26 11.49 4.29
N ASN A 16 4.61 11.47 5.57
CA ASN A 16 4.55 12.64 6.42
C ASN A 16 5.77 12.65 7.34
N SER A 17 6.58 13.71 7.27
CA SER A 17 7.77 13.85 8.12
C SER A 17 7.39 14.42 9.48
N LEU A 18 7.73 13.70 10.54
CA LEU A 18 7.49 14.09 11.93
C LEU A 18 8.83 14.14 12.68
N PRO A 19 9.54 15.28 12.68
CA PRO A 19 10.91 15.36 13.23
C PRO A 19 11.04 15.00 14.72
N HIS A 20 9.94 15.03 15.47
CA HIS A 20 9.91 14.76 16.90
C HIS A 20 9.64 13.28 17.24
N THR A 21 9.35 12.42 16.25
CA THR A 21 9.11 10.99 16.47
C THR A 21 10.40 10.18 16.33
N ARG A 22 10.53 9.11 17.12
CA ARG A 22 11.70 8.21 17.09
C ARG A 22 11.44 6.86 16.43
N SER A 23 10.30 6.72 15.78
CA SER A 23 9.88 5.53 15.05
C SER A 23 9.22 5.93 13.73
N VAL A 24 9.12 4.95 12.84
CA VAL A 24 8.41 5.08 11.56
C VAL A 24 7.43 3.92 11.43
N SER A 25 6.26 4.19 10.85
CA SER A 25 5.31 3.17 10.42
C SER A 25 5.30 3.12 8.90
N ILE A 26 5.41 1.92 8.35
CA ILE A 26 5.38 1.69 6.90
C ILE A 26 4.26 0.69 6.63
N SER A 27 3.48 0.94 5.58
CA SER A 27 2.43 0.04 5.12
C SER A 27 2.44 -0.04 3.61
N ILE A 28 2.26 -1.24 3.07
CA ILE A 28 2.18 -1.50 1.64
C ILE A 28 0.73 -1.84 1.33
N PHE A 29 0.13 -1.06 0.43
CA PHE A 29 -1.25 -1.27 0.00
C PHE A 29 -1.26 -1.79 -1.43
N ILE A 30 -1.85 -2.97 -1.60
CA ILE A 30 -2.04 -3.59 -2.91
C ILE A 30 -3.50 -3.48 -3.29
N GLY A 31 -3.78 -3.09 -4.52
CA GLY A 31 -5.13 -3.08 -5.09
C GLY A 31 -5.60 -4.48 -5.48
N ALA A 32 -5.49 -5.44 -4.56
CA ALA A 32 -5.88 -6.85 -4.73
C ALA A 32 -6.74 -7.29 -3.54
N GLY A 33 -7.41 -8.44 -3.68
CA GLY A 33 -8.32 -8.99 -2.67
C GLY A 33 -9.36 -9.91 -3.30
N SER A 34 -10.15 -10.57 -2.47
CA SER A 34 -11.11 -11.61 -2.89
C SER A 34 -12.08 -11.20 -4.00
N ARG A 35 -12.42 -9.90 -4.08
CA ARG A 35 -13.24 -9.33 -5.17
C ARG A 35 -12.66 -9.59 -6.56
N TYR A 36 -11.34 -9.76 -6.68
CA TYR A 36 -10.63 -9.93 -7.95
C TYR A 36 -10.29 -11.39 -8.25
N GLU A 37 -10.75 -12.33 -7.43
CA GLU A 37 -10.49 -13.76 -7.59
C GLU A 37 -11.55 -14.41 -8.48
N THR A 38 -11.15 -15.47 -9.19
CA THR A 38 -12.10 -16.43 -9.78
C THR A 38 -12.47 -17.47 -8.72
N ASP A 39 -13.54 -18.23 -8.97
CA ASP A 39 -13.99 -19.28 -8.05
C ASP A 39 -12.91 -20.36 -7.85
N GLU A 40 -12.14 -20.68 -8.89
CA GLU A 40 -11.04 -21.66 -8.82
C GLU A 40 -9.85 -21.18 -7.97
N LEU A 41 -9.72 -19.87 -7.77
CA LEU A 41 -8.63 -19.22 -7.03
C LEU A 41 -9.10 -18.64 -5.68
N ALA A 42 -10.29 -18.99 -5.23
CA ALA A 42 -10.88 -18.44 -4.01
C ALA A 42 -9.93 -18.55 -2.80
N GLY A 43 -9.61 -17.41 -2.18
CA GLY A 43 -8.75 -17.29 -1.02
C GLY A 43 -7.28 -16.97 -1.33
N VAL A 44 -6.84 -16.94 -2.60
CA VAL A 44 -5.43 -16.75 -2.98
C VAL A 44 -4.86 -15.39 -2.55
N SER A 45 -5.67 -14.34 -2.43
CA SER A 45 -5.21 -13.03 -1.98
C SER A 45 -4.83 -13.02 -0.49
N HIS A 46 -5.32 -13.99 0.28
CA HIS A 46 -5.05 -14.13 1.71
C HIS A 46 -4.02 -15.22 2.01
N PHE A 47 -4.09 -16.37 1.32
CA PHE A 47 -3.23 -17.54 1.54
C PHE A 47 -1.75 -17.24 1.25
#